data_AF-A0A1Y2U285-F1
#
_entry.id   AF-A0A1Y2U285-F1
#
_cell.length_a   1.000
_cell.length_b   1.000
_cell.length_c   1.000
_cell.angle_alpha   90.00
_cell.angle_beta   90.00
_cell.angle_gamma   90.00
#
_symmetry.space_group_name_H-M   'P 1'
#
loop_
_entity.id
_entity.type
_entity.pdbx_description
1 polymer ?
#
loop_
_entity_poly.entity_id
_entity_poly.type
_entity_poly.pdbx_seq_one_letter_code
_entity_poly.pdbx_strand_id
1 'polypeptide(L)'
;MVRFTILATLAIALPAFAIPSPLQPDPAGAKNVGNGQGTQFIGGQCLSSADCASTCCAGVSGTNFGLCSGIGAQTQAGKTGCGFGDNGAAAPSANGTTCPSSN
;
A
#
# COMPACT_ATOMS: atom_id res chain seq x y z
N MET A 1 -21.47 -48.96 -37.60
CA MET A 1 -20.40 -47.96 -37.80
C MET A 1 -20.29 -47.15 -36.52
N VAL A 2 -19.31 -47.42 -35.67
CA VAL A 2 -19.16 -46.73 -34.37
C VAL A 2 -17.70 -46.28 -34.27
N ARG A 3 -17.45 -45.06 -34.74
CA ARG A 3 -16.14 -44.42 -34.65
C ARG A 3 -16.03 -43.76 -33.28
N PHE A 4 -15.43 -44.49 -32.34
CA PHE A 4 -15.05 -43.98 -31.02
C PHE A 4 -13.93 -42.93 -31.19
N THR A 5 -14.32 -41.67 -31.28
CA THR A 5 -13.37 -40.56 -31.40
C THR A 5 -13.10 -40.03 -30.00
N ILE A 6 -12.03 -40.57 -29.41
CA ILE A 6 -11.39 -40.12 -28.18
C ILE A 6 -10.82 -38.73 -28.47
N LEU A 7 -11.45 -37.68 -27.95
CA LEU A 7 -10.89 -36.32 -27.98
C LEU A 7 -10.76 -35.81 -26.54
N ALA A 8 -9.52 -35.93 -26.08
CA ALA A 8 -8.90 -35.35 -24.92
C ALA A 8 -9.64 -34.15 -24.32
N THR A 9 -10.16 -34.34 -23.11
CA THR A 9 -10.51 -33.26 -22.18
C THR A 9 -9.23 -32.55 -21.75
N LEU A 10 -8.84 -31.54 -22.53
CA LEU A 10 -7.76 -30.61 -22.19
C LEU A 10 -8.20 -29.80 -20.98
N ALA A 11 -7.67 -30.17 -19.81
CA ALA A 11 -7.87 -29.47 -18.55
C ALA A 11 -7.33 -28.03 -18.69
N ILE A 12 -8.24 -27.06 -18.68
CA ILE A 12 -7.93 -25.64 -18.68
C ILE A 12 -7.40 -25.31 -17.28
N ALA A 13 -6.07 -25.20 -17.17
CA ALA A 13 -5.42 -24.64 -16.00
C ALA A 13 -5.67 -23.12 -16.01
N LEU A 14 -6.55 -22.65 -15.12
CA LEU A 14 -6.72 -21.21 -14.90
C LEU A 14 -5.43 -20.66 -14.26
N PRO A 15 -4.75 -19.68 -14.87
CA PRO A 15 -3.71 -18.96 -14.17
C PRO A 15 -4.39 -18.14 -13.08
N ALA A 16 -4.09 -18.44 -11.82
CA ALA A 16 -4.40 -17.56 -10.70
C ALA A 16 -3.56 -16.29 -10.88
N PHE A 17 -4.11 -15.31 -11.60
CA PHE A 17 -3.59 -13.95 -11.56
C PHE A 17 -3.72 -13.50 -10.11
N ALA A 18 -2.58 -13.34 -9.44
CA ALA A 18 -2.48 -12.67 -8.16
C ALA A 18 -2.90 -11.21 -8.35
N ILE A 19 -4.21 -10.96 -8.24
CA ILE A 19 -4.75 -9.62 -8.08
C ILE A 19 -4.16 -9.08 -6.76
N PRO A 20 -3.32 -8.03 -6.80
CA PRO A 20 -2.84 -7.42 -5.57
C PRO A 20 -4.06 -6.96 -4.79
N SER A 21 -4.23 -7.45 -3.56
CA SER A 21 -5.28 -6.98 -2.68
C SER A 21 -5.20 -5.46 -2.60
N PRO A 22 -6.31 -4.73 -2.85
CA PRO A 22 -6.29 -3.29 -2.74
C PRO A 22 -5.88 -2.94 -1.30
N LEU A 23 -4.78 -2.21 -1.14
CA LEU A 23 -4.47 -1.60 0.14
C LEU A 23 -5.66 -0.68 0.46
N GLN A 24 -6.48 -1.07 1.41
CA GLN A 24 -7.61 -0.26 1.86
C GLN A 24 -7.22 0.39 3.18
N PRO A 25 -7.50 1.69 3.35
CA PRO A 25 -7.26 2.35 4.60
C PRO A 25 -8.20 1.80 5.68
N ASP A 26 -7.64 1.52 6.84
CA ASP A 26 -8.40 0.97 7.93
C ASP A 26 -9.46 1.96 8.44
N PRO A 27 -10.73 1.53 8.53
CA PRO A 27 -11.85 2.42 8.85
C PRO A 27 -11.82 2.95 10.29
N ALA A 28 -11.13 2.32 11.24
CA ALA A 28 -11.03 2.84 12.61
C ALA A 28 -10.23 4.17 12.65
N GLY A 29 -9.47 4.46 11.59
CA GLY A 29 -8.65 5.66 11.44
C GLY A 29 -9.30 6.76 10.63
N ALA A 30 -10.40 6.47 9.94
CA ALA A 30 -11.02 7.40 9.00
C ALA A 30 -11.42 8.74 9.65
N LYS A 31 -11.71 8.74 10.96
CA LYS A 31 -12.05 9.95 11.74
C LYS A 31 -10.86 10.84 12.10
N ASN A 32 -9.63 10.34 12.00
CA ASN A 32 -8.41 11.01 12.46
C ASN A 32 -7.47 11.40 11.29
N VAL A 33 -7.93 11.27 10.04
CA VAL A 33 -7.14 11.61 8.85
C VAL A 33 -7.01 13.14 8.73
N GLY A 34 -5.79 13.64 8.54
CA GLY A 34 -5.53 15.07 8.31
C GLY A 34 -5.65 15.95 9.56
N ASN A 35 -5.62 15.36 10.76
CA ASN A 35 -5.64 16.11 12.02
C ASN A 35 -4.23 16.46 12.53
N GLY A 36 -3.18 15.83 11.98
CA GLY A 36 -1.78 16.05 12.36
C GLY A 36 -1.44 15.67 13.81
N GLN A 37 -2.26 14.85 14.46
CA GLN A 37 -2.12 14.53 15.89
C GLN A 37 -1.36 13.22 16.16
N GLY A 38 -0.81 12.56 15.14
CA GLY A 38 -0.08 11.30 15.30
C GLY A 38 -0.94 10.16 15.85
N THR A 39 -2.27 10.27 15.78
CA THR A 39 -3.19 9.26 16.33
C THR A 39 -3.45 8.10 15.38
N GLN A 40 -2.93 8.19 14.14
CA GLN A 40 -3.26 7.25 13.10
C GLN A 40 -2.34 6.02 13.15
N PHE A 41 -2.95 4.85 13.24
CA PHE A 41 -2.27 3.56 13.36
C PHE A 41 -1.85 3.03 11.98
N ILE A 42 -0.92 2.06 11.98
CA ILE A 42 -0.41 1.41 10.76
C ILE A 42 -1.56 0.81 9.96
N GLY A 43 -1.64 1.15 8.66
CA GLY A 43 -2.74 0.75 7.79
C GLY A 43 -3.88 1.76 7.69
N GLY A 44 -3.90 2.80 8.53
CA GLY A 44 -4.87 3.89 8.37
C GLY A 44 -4.46 4.89 7.29
N GLN A 45 -5.45 5.61 6.73
CA GLN A 45 -5.19 6.69 5.77
C GLN A 45 -4.46 7.86 6.43
N CYS A 46 -3.57 8.51 5.70
CA CYS A 46 -2.88 9.71 6.15
C CYS A 46 -2.81 10.75 5.02
N LEU A 47 -2.80 12.02 5.41
CA LEU A 47 -2.56 13.16 4.53
C LEU A 47 -1.14 13.70 4.72
N SER A 48 -0.53 13.50 5.89
CA SER A 48 0.87 13.80 6.17
C SER A 48 1.43 12.78 7.17
N SER A 49 2.75 12.65 7.23
CA SER A 49 3.44 11.85 8.25
C SER A 49 3.09 12.28 9.67
N ALA A 50 2.66 13.52 9.89
CA ALA A 50 2.19 14.00 11.19
C ALA A 50 0.88 13.32 11.66
N ASP A 51 0.08 12.74 10.75
CA ASP A 51 -1.13 12.01 11.15
C ASP A 51 -0.79 10.67 11.80
N CYS A 52 0.34 10.06 11.42
CA CYS A 52 0.69 8.70 11.79
C CYS A 52 1.43 8.64 13.12
N ALA A 53 1.04 7.70 13.99
CA ALA A 53 1.78 7.39 15.22
C ALA A 53 3.23 6.97 14.95
N SER A 54 3.49 6.40 13.77
CA SER A 54 4.82 6.00 13.32
C SER A 54 5.58 7.08 12.56
N THR A 55 5.00 8.29 12.44
CA THR A 55 5.56 9.43 11.70
C THR A 55 5.93 9.10 10.25
N CYS A 56 5.25 8.13 9.64
CA CYS A 56 5.52 7.71 8.27
C CYS A 56 4.20 7.53 7.53
N CYS A 57 3.89 8.50 6.67
CA CYS A 57 2.81 8.38 5.71
C CYS A 57 3.36 7.87 4.39
N ALA A 58 3.07 6.60 4.07
CA ALA A 58 3.56 5.93 2.87
C ALA A 58 2.55 6.00 1.73
N GLY A 59 2.94 6.61 0.61
CA GLY A 59 2.09 6.68 -0.59
C GLY A 59 1.80 5.29 -1.15
N VAL A 60 0.61 5.05 -1.70
CA VAL A 60 0.31 3.79 -2.40
C VAL A 60 0.47 3.98 -3.89
N SER A 61 1.26 3.11 -4.52
CA SER A 61 1.46 3.12 -5.95
C SER A 61 0.16 2.75 -6.67
N GLY A 62 -0.29 3.62 -7.57
CA GLY A 62 -1.57 3.47 -8.28
C GLY A 62 -2.77 4.06 -7.54
N THR A 63 -2.58 4.77 -6.42
CA THR A 63 -3.66 5.50 -5.74
C THR A 63 -3.25 6.89 -5.27
N ASN A 64 -4.22 7.81 -5.11
CA ASN A 64 -3.98 9.19 -4.67
C ASN A 64 -4.15 9.33 -3.14
N PHE A 65 -3.69 8.35 -2.37
CA PHE A 65 -3.73 8.44 -0.91
C PHE A 65 -2.53 7.75 -0.27
N GLY A 66 -2.18 8.18 0.94
CA GLY A 66 -1.14 7.56 1.76
C GLY A 66 -1.74 6.68 2.84
N LEU A 67 -1.00 5.65 3.26
CA LEU A 67 -1.27 4.91 4.49
C LEU A 67 -0.13 5.08 5.48
N CYS A 68 -0.48 5.16 6.75
CA CYS A 68 0.49 5.03 7.82
C CYS A 68 1.19 3.69 7.71
N SER A 69 2.51 3.72 7.59
CA SER A 69 3.33 2.51 7.46
C SER A 69 4.44 2.52 8.49
N GLY A 70 4.79 1.33 8.99
CA GLY A 70 5.92 1.19 9.88
C GLY A 70 7.21 1.44 9.12
N ILE A 71 8.23 1.93 9.83
CA ILE A 71 9.54 2.08 9.22
C ILE A 71 10.17 0.69 9.02
N GLY A 72 10.56 0.42 7.78
CA GLY A 72 10.95 -0.89 7.24
C GLY A 72 9.90 -1.49 6.30
N ALA A 73 8.63 -1.09 6.39
CA ALA A 73 7.55 -1.61 5.55
C ALA A 73 6.97 -0.57 4.58
N GLN A 74 7.50 0.65 4.58
CA GLN A 74 6.99 1.77 3.77
C GLN A 74 7.15 1.59 2.25
N THR A 75 7.98 0.65 1.80
CA THR A 75 8.14 0.29 0.38
C THR A 75 7.54 -1.08 0.05
N GLN A 76 6.90 -1.72 1.04
CA GLN A 76 6.35 -3.07 0.89
C GLN A 76 4.87 -2.99 0.48
N ALA A 77 4.37 -4.07 -0.14
CA ALA A 77 2.96 -4.21 -0.52
C ALA A 77 2.45 -3.11 -1.48
N GLY A 78 3.31 -2.57 -2.35
CA GLY A 78 2.92 -1.55 -3.33
C GLY A 78 2.93 -0.12 -2.78
N LYS A 79 3.56 0.11 -1.63
CA LYS A 79 3.81 1.45 -1.10
C LYS A 79 5.07 2.04 -1.73
N THR A 80 5.09 3.35 -1.94
CA THR A 80 6.18 4.07 -2.61
C THR A 80 7.19 4.62 -1.61
N GLY A 81 6.83 4.74 -0.32
CA GLY A 81 7.70 5.20 0.76
C GLY A 81 7.12 6.34 1.59
N CYS A 82 7.71 6.60 2.77
CA CYS A 82 7.28 7.65 3.69
C CYS A 82 7.53 9.05 3.11
N GLY A 83 6.60 9.98 3.34
CA GLY A 83 6.72 11.37 2.85
C GLY A 83 5.49 11.86 2.08
N PHE A 84 4.42 11.06 2.02
CA PHE A 84 3.21 11.43 1.30
C PHE A 84 2.52 12.62 1.98
N GLY A 85 2.36 13.71 1.22
CA GLY A 85 1.68 14.95 1.65
C GLY A 85 2.44 15.80 2.68
N ASP A 86 3.71 15.49 2.92
CA ASP A 86 4.59 16.28 3.79
C ASP A 86 5.18 17.53 3.10
N ASN A 87 4.64 17.94 1.96
CA ASN A 87 5.12 19.09 1.17
C ASN A 87 6.65 19.05 0.87
N GLY A 88 7.21 17.84 0.72
CA GLY A 88 8.64 17.64 0.50
C GLY A 88 9.49 17.61 1.79
N ALA A 89 8.88 17.72 2.97
CA ALA A 89 9.56 17.41 4.21
C ALA A 89 9.83 15.89 4.27
N ALA A 90 11.10 15.53 4.43
CA ALA A 90 11.49 14.13 4.55
C ALA A 90 10.89 13.55 5.83
N ALA A 91 10.04 12.53 5.69
CA ALA A 91 9.57 11.76 6.83
C ALA A 91 10.77 11.12 7.55
N PRO A 92 10.76 11.02 8.90
CA PRO A 92 11.79 10.31 9.64
C PRO A 92 11.91 8.88 9.11
N SER A 93 13.09 8.55 8.58
CA SER A 93 13.44 7.19 8.16
C SER A 93 14.37 6.61 9.21
N ALA A 94 13.93 5.56 9.91
CA ALA A 94 14.71 4.75 10.85
C ALA A 94 16.00 4.16 10.27
N ASN A 95 16.27 4.31 8.97
CA ASN A 95 17.50 3.83 8.35
C ASN A 95 18.30 4.87 7.59
N GLY A 96 18.04 6.18 7.74
CA GLY A 96 18.83 7.23 7.07
C GLY A 96 18.79 7.20 5.52
N THR A 97 18.24 6.14 4.93
CA THR A 97 17.86 6.06 3.52
C THR A 97 16.62 6.91 3.39
N THR A 98 16.84 8.16 3.02
CA THR A 98 15.84 9.00 2.35
C THR A 98 15.18 8.12 1.30
N CYS A 99 13.89 7.84 1.48
CA CYS A 99 13.14 7.26 0.38
C CYS A 99 13.25 8.26 -0.79
N PRO A 100 13.66 7.84 -1.99
CA PRO A 100 13.65 8.74 -3.12
C PRO A 100 12.21 9.21 -3.29
N SER A 101 12.02 10.51 -3.13
CA SER A 101 10.83 11.20 -3.61
C SER A 101 10.76 10.94 -5.11
N SER A 102 10.09 9.87 -5.53
CA SER A 102 9.79 9.65 -6.94
C SER A 102 8.77 10.70 -7.35
N ASN A 103 9.30 11.74 -8.00
CA ASN A 103 8.59 12.55 -8.99
C ASN A 103 7.99 11.63 -10.06
#